data_AF-A0A438K177-F1
#
_entry.id   AF-A0A438K177-F1
#
_cell.length_a   1.000
_cell.length_b   1.000
_cell.length_c   1.000
_cell.angle_alpha   90.00
_cell.angle_beta   90.00
_cell.angle_gamma   90.00
#
_symmetry.space_group_name_H-M   'P 1'
#
loop_
_entity.id
_entity.type
_entity.pdbx_description
1 polymer ?
#
loop_
_entity_poly.entity_id
_entity_poly.type
_entity_poly.pdbx_seq_one_letter_code
_entity_poly.pdbx_strand_id
1 'polypeptide(L)'
;MFKVFHESPPLPETLSSEGRDFLQHCFRRNPAERPSAAMLLDHSFVRSSQDQNVSGFSQAFSGMQLVVSMNYDSLDSNCSSASE
;
A
#
# COMPACT_ATOMS: atom_id res chain seq x y z
N MET A 1 -1.17 5.62 29.46
CA MET A 1 0.06 6.29 29.00
C MET A 1 0.43 5.68 27.66
N PHE A 2 0.39 6.45 26.57
CA PHE A 2 0.72 5.94 25.24
C PHE A 2 2.25 5.93 25.08
N LYS A 3 2.85 4.76 24.81
CA LYS A 3 4.27 4.66 24.46
C LYS A 3 4.44 5.05 23.00
N VAL A 4 4.99 6.24 22.76
CA VAL A 4 5.45 6.64 21.44
C VAL A 4 6.81 5.99 21.21
N PHE A 5 6.86 5.00 20.32
CA PHE A 5 8.13 4.47 19.84
C PHE A 5 8.76 5.50 18.91
N HIS A 6 9.98 5.92 19.22
CA HIS A 6 10.77 6.83 18.38
C HIS A 6 11.49 6.08 17.26
N GLU A 7 11.65 4.76 17.41
CA GLU A 7 12.35 3.89 16.48
C GLU A 7 11.40 2.95 15.75
N SER A 8 11.80 2.53 14.55
CA SER A 8 11.11 1.50 13.79
C SER A 8 11.23 0.15 14.50
N PRO A 9 10.16 -0.67 14.53
CA PRO A 9 10.23 -1.99 15.16
C PRO A 9 11.28 -2.86 14.44
N PRO A 10 11.96 -3.77 15.16
CA PRO A 10 12.84 -4.73 14.54
C PRO A 10 12.05 -5.60 13.56
N LEU A 11 12.58 -5.77 12.35
CA LEU A 11 11.97 -6.62 11.34
C LEU A 11 12.29 -8.10 11.66
N PRO A 12 11.32 -9.02 11.53
CA PRO A 12 11.57 -10.44 11.74
C PRO A 12 12.55 -11.00 10.70
N GLU A 13 13.42 -11.91 11.14
CA GLU A 13 14.42 -12.56 10.27
C GLU A 13 13.80 -13.57 9.30
N THR A 14 12.57 -14.02 9.57
CA THR A 14 11.82 -14.94 8.71
C THR A 14 11.21 -14.28 7.48
N LEU A 15 11.29 -12.95 7.36
CA LEU A 15 10.82 -12.23 6.18
C LEU A 15 11.78 -12.40 5.00
N SER A 16 11.21 -12.49 3.81
CA SER A 16 12.00 -12.44 2.57
C SER A 16 12.76 -11.12 2.45
N SER A 17 13.81 -11.11 1.64
CA SER A 17 14.57 -9.90 1.30
C SER A 17 13.66 -8.77 0.82
N GLU A 18 12.72 -9.09 -0.06
CA GLU A 18 11.78 -8.12 -0.65
C GLU A 18 10.78 -7.60 0.39
N GLY A 19 10.30 -8.46 1.28
CA GLY A 19 9.42 -8.05 2.37
C GLY A 19 10.12 -7.14 3.38
N ARG A 20 11.39 -7.41 3.68
CA ARG A 20 12.20 -6.55 4.53
C ARG A 20 12.41 -5.18 3.90
N ASP A 21 12.77 -5.14 2.62
CA ASP A 21 12.97 -3.88 1.88
C ASP A 21 11.68 -3.04 1.83
N PHE A 22 10.55 -3.68 1.51
CA PHE A 22 9.24 -3.02 1.50
C PHE A 22 8.88 -2.38 2.84
N LEU A 23 9.06 -3.10 3.95
CA LEU A 23 8.75 -2.57 5.28
C LEU A 23 9.71 -1.46 5.70
N GLN A 24 10.99 -1.50 5.28
CA GLN A 24 11.92 -0.39 5.51
C GLN A 24 11.45 0.91 4.85
N HIS A 25 10.91 0.83 3.64
CA HIS A 25 10.31 1.98 2.96
C HIS A 25 9.05 2.47 3.69
N CYS A 26 8.18 1.55 4.14
CA CYS A 26 6.96 1.91 4.86
C CYS A 26 7.23 2.58 6.21
N PHE A 27 8.26 2.14 6.93
CA PHE A 27 8.61 2.63 8.26
C PHE A 27 9.54 3.85 8.26
N ARG A 28 9.77 4.50 7.11
CA ARG A 28 10.43 5.80 7.05
C ARG A 28 9.59 6.85 7.80
N ARG A 29 10.10 7.27 8.97
CA ARG A 29 9.42 8.22 9.84
C ARG A 29 9.45 9.64 9.29
N ASN A 30 10.55 10.02 8.66
CA ASN A 30 10.67 11.29 7.96
C ASN A 30 9.73 11.28 6.73
N PRO A 31 8.66 12.09 6.69
CA PRO A 31 7.72 12.07 5.58
C PRO A 31 8.35 12.43 4.24
N ALA A 32 9.42 13.25 4.24
CA ALA A 32 10.13 13.63 3.03
C ALA A 32 10.94 12.47 2.41
N GLU A 33 11.32 11.47 3.22
CA GLU A 33 12.02 10.26 2.76
C GLU A 33 11.05 9.10 2.47
N ARG A 34 9.78 9.23 2.88
CA ARG A 34 8.81 8.15 2.73
C ARG A 34 8.27 8.15 1.30
N PRO A 35 8.45 7.06 0.54
CA PRO A 35 7.90 6.98 -0.80
C PRO A 35 6.37 7.07 -0.79
N SER A 36 5.81 7.52 -1.92
CA SER A 36 4.37 7.62 -2.09
C SER A 36 3.72 6.23 -2.03
N ALA A 37 2.41 6.19 -1.71
CA ALA A 37 1.66 4.95 -1.74
C ALA A 37 1.69 4.28 -3.12
N ALA A 38 1.66 5.06 -4.20
CA ALA A 38 1.76 4.54 -5.57
C ALA A 38 3.10 3.83 -5.80
N MET A 39 4.22 4.40 -5.33
CA MET A 39 5.54 3.77 -5.43
C MET A 39 5.64 2.50 -4.57
N LEU A 40 5.06 2.51 -3.37
CA LEU A 40 5.03 1.33 -2.49
C LEU A 40 4.23 0.17 -3.13
N LEU A 41 3.09 0.48 -3.76
CA LEU A 41 2.26 -0.53 -4.45
C LEU A 41 2.96 -1.11 -5.69
N ASP A 42 3.90 -0.37 -6.28
CA ASP A 42 4.73 -0.84 -7.40
C ASP A 42 5.92 -1.72 -6.96
N HIS A 43 6.15 -1.87 -5.66
CA HIS A 43 7.26 -2.66 -5.14
C HIS A 43 7.09 -4.17 -5.42
N SER A 44 8.18 -4.87 -5.74
CA SER A 44 8.19 -6.30 -6.09
C SER A 44 7.47 -7.19 -5.08
N PHE A 45 7.62 -6.91 -3.78
CA PHE A 45 6.91 -7.63 -2.71
C PHE A 45 5.38 -7.67 -2.90
N VAL A 46 4.79 -6.54 -3.32
CA VAL A 46 3.35 -6.42 -3.54
C VAL A 46 2.97 -6.97 -4.91
N ARG A 47 3.76 -6.66 -5.95
CA ARG A 47 3.49 -7.11 -7.33
C ARG A 47 3.56 -8.63 -7.48
N SER A 48 4.52 -9.30 -6.85
CA SER A 48 4.61 -10.76 -6.87
C SER A 48 3.40 -11.46 -6.24
N SER A 49 2.65 -10.76 -5.38
CA SER A 49 1.40 -11.27 -4.81
C SER A 49 0.21 -11.13 -5.76
N GLN A 50 0.28 -10.21 -6.73
CA GLN A 50 -0.79 -9.99 -7.72
C GLN A 50 -0.82 -11.10 -8.78
N ASP A 51 0.34 -11.67 -9.14
CA ASP A 51 0.44 -12.77 -10.09
C ASP A 51 -0.24 -14.06 -9.58
N GLN A 52 -0.42 -14.20 -8.27
CA GLN A 52 -1.11 -15.32 -7.63
C GLN A 52 -2.63 -15.08 -7.48
N ASN A 53 -3.14 -13.90 -7.84
CA ASN A 53 -4.51 -13.48 -7.51
C ASN A 53 -5.49 -13.39 -8.70
N VAL A 54 -5.22 -14.04 -9.83
CA VAL A 54 -6.25 -14.16 -10.88
C VAL A 54 -7.25 -15.30 -10.59
N SER A 55 -7.13 -16.01 -9.46
CA SER A 55 -8.12 -17.04 -9.07
C SER A 55 -8.30 -17.26 -7.56
N GLY A 56 -7.77 -16.40 -6.69
CA GLY A 56 -7.46 -16.81 -5.31
C GLY A 56 -8.07 -16.06 -4.11
N PHE A 57 -8.48 -14.78 -4.20
CA PHE A 57 -8.87 -14.05 -2.97
C PHE A 57 -10.30 -14.33 -2.44
N SER A 58 -10.94 -15.41 -2.87
CA SER A 58 -12.18 -15.89 -2.26
C SER A 58 -11.88 -16.72 -1.02
N GLN A 59 -11.25 -16.13 0.00
CA GLN A 59 -11.29 -16.69 1.35
C GLN A 59 -12.02 -15.73 2.27
N ALA A 60 -13.14 -16.23 2.77
CA ALA A 60 -14.20 -15.52 3.44
C ALA A 60 -13.69 -14.63 4.59
N PHE A 61 -13.72 -13.31 4.38
CA PHE A 61 -13.94 -12.38 5.47
C PHE A 61 -15.44 -12.11 5.53
N SER A 62 -16.11 -12.69 6.52
CA SER A 62 -17.53 -12.45 6.79
C SER A 62 -17.73 -10.98 7.17
N GLY A 63 -17.90 -10.09 6.18
CA GLY A 63 -18.51 -8.78 6.42
C GLY A 63 -18.11 -7.59 5.57
N MET A 64 -17.10 -7.61 4.69
CA MET A 64 -16.83 -6.47 3.81
C MET A 64 -16.29 -6.92 2.45
N GLN A 65 -17.13 -6.81 1.42
CA GLN A 65 -16.73 -7.00 0.03
C GLN A 65 -15.89 -5.78 -0.39
N LEU A 66 -14.57 -5.86 -0.26
CA LEU A 66 -13.68 -4.88 -0.88
C LEU A 66 -13.52 -5.28 -2.35
N VAL A 67 -14.55 -5.00 -3.14
CA VAL A 67 -14.33 -4.85 -4.58
C VAL A 67 -13.49 -3.61 -4.77
N VAL A 68 -12.18 -3.81 -4.91
CA VAL A 68 -11.43 -2.99 -5.86
C VAL A 68 -11.99 -3.36 -7.23
N SER A 69 -13.12 -2.76 -7.56
CA SER A 69 -13.53 -2.60 -8.94
C SER A 69 -12.46 -1.71 -9.55
N MET A 70 -11.50 -2.32 -10.25
CA MET A 70 -10.77 -1.65 -11.31
C MET A 70 -11.80 -1.30 -12.40
N ASN A 71 -12.65 -0.32 -12.13
CA ASN A 71 -13.37 0.42 -13.16
C ASN A 71 -12.63 1.73 -13.30
N TYR A 72 -11.52 1.65 -14.02
CA TYR A 72 -11.02 2.77 -14.80
C TYR A 72 -12.04 2.99 -15.92
N ASP A 73 -13.12 3.72 -15.66
CA ASP A 73 -13.91 4.47 -16.65
C ASP A 73 -14.95 5.34 -15.94
N SER A 74 -14.66 6.63 -15.81
CA SER A 74 -15.57 7.75 -16.13
C SER A 74 -14.94 9.06 -15.67
N LEU A 75 -14.74 9.98 -16.61
CA LEU A 75 -14.20 11.31 -16.43
C LEU A 75 -15.06 12.17 -15.49
N ASP A 76 -14.47 12.68 -14.41
CA ASP A 76 -14.84 14.00 -13.86
C ASP A 76 -13.89 15.02 -14.51
N SER A 77 -14.18 15.50 -15.71
CA SER A 77 -15.12 16.59 -15.99
C SER A 77 -14.88 17.84 -15.12
N ASN A 78 -13.81 18.55 -15.50
CA ASN A 78 -13.75 20.02 -15.52
C ASN A 78 -13.70 20.74 -14.16
N CYS A 79 -12.50 20.84 -13.57
CA CYS A 79 -12.16 21.97 -12.69
C CYS A 79 -11.98 23.22 -13.56
N SER A 80 -13.10 23.86 -13.92
CA SER A 80 -13.10 25.21 -14.48
C SER A 80 -12.65 26.19 -13.41
N SER A 81 -11.69 27.02 -13.82
CA SER A 81 -11.18 28.24 -13.21
C SER A 81 -12.11 28.90 -12.17
N ALA A 82 -11.62 29.02 -10.94
CA ALA A 82 -12.06 30.06 -10.02
C ALA A 82 -10.97 31.13 -9.97
N SER A 83 -11.16 32.15 -10.81
CA SER A 83 -10.61 33.49 -10.66
C SER A 83 -11.29 34.19 -9.48
N GLU A 84 -10.51 34.69 -8.53
CA GLU A 84 -10.40 36.11 -8.13
C GLU A 84 -9.32 36.26 -7.05
#